data_AF-A0A1V9YN90-F1
#
_entry.id   AF-A0A1V9YN90-F1
#
_cell.length_a   1.000
_cell.length_b   1.000
_cell.length_c   1.000
_cell.angle_alpha   90.00
_cell.angle_beta   90.00
_cell.angle_gamma   90.00
#
_symmetry.space_group_name_H-M   'P 1'
#
loop_
_entity.id
_entity.type
_entity.pdbx_description
1 polymer ?
#
loop_
_entity_poly.entity_id
_entity_poly.type
_entity_poly.pdbx_seq_one_letter_code
_entity_poly.pdbx_strand_id
1 'polypeptide(L)'
;MERMAEPAVLIHGLLGWGRRNPLYNWGPDYWPIKALAKVNSHCIIVDVGVASSDHDRACETFYQLMGGRVDYGEEHAAEKKHYRYGYTFEKPLYAAWSEDNPIHLIGHSYGATTGTNCRLALSLLMDYIAAAIELYQLICSDFFKVGSNYKWVKSIVSIAGPLSGATLGHMCGLEEDETIKAGGINHIVGSAISTLWKLQHHLPWLDNLYSVRMPQWLGYCQWSTIYDVNSTPMVTGDMASYCLLPSSRLRRNAELVHMDKLHLISIVSRDEVPASHHYGDLAGVVVFLALWRAGKLNKWTLALLALAAWRRYRTFDAAQMPFLMTSFLRRHAKSMATPVYAGFEKEKWVQNDGIVNTYSMLRPRYCETYPTEPTESMARIPSHVSIDMEEVSSTLPTGMWHVYRVAKNHFCGTRWDRDAEELYTKLFRLLSSGNVPLAG
;
A
#
# COMPACT_ATOMS: atom_id res chain seq x y z
N MET A 1 4.49 -26.53 14.75
CA MET A 1 4.45 -25.35 13.87
C MET A 1 5.51 -24.40 14.39
N GLU A 2 6.60 -24.28 13.64
CA GLU A 2 7.69 -23.35 13.97
C GLU A 2 7.16 -21.92 13.88
N ARG A 3 7.74 -21.04 14.71
CA ARG A 3 7.35 -19.64 14.84
C ARG A 3 8.53 -18.77 14.42
N MET A 4 8.25 -17.63 13.79
CA MET A 4 9.28 -16.60 13.60
C MET A 4 9.79 -16.13 14.96
N ALA A 5 11.11 -16.02 15.09
CA ALA A 5 11.74 -15.47 16.28
C ALA A 5 11.56 -13.94 16.31
N GLU A 6 11.80 -13.30 15.18
CA GLU A 6 11.67 -11.87 14.94
C GLU A 6 10.21 -11.44 14.71
N PRO A 7 9.84 -10.20 15.06
CA PRO A 7 8.52 -9.68 14.76
C PRO A 7 8.37 -9.30 13.28
N ALA A 8 7.16 -9.50 12.79
CA ALA A 8 6.71 -8.97 11.51
C ALA A 8 5.98 -7.64 11.76
N VAL A 9 6.48 -6.55 11.18
CA VAL A 9 5.83 -5.23 11.22
C VAL A 9 4.97 -5.08 9.97
N LEU A 10 3.66 -5.17 10.18
CA LEU A 10 2.64 -5.03 9.16
C LEU A 10 2.21 -3.57 9.02
N ILE A 11 2.42 -3.04 7.83
CA ILE A 11 2.15 -1.65 7.47
C ILE A 11 1.01 -1.73 6.40
N HIS A 12 -0.11 -1.03 6.60
CA HIS A 12 -1.36 -1.15 5.81
C HIS A 12 -1.48 -0.18 4.62
N GLY A 13 -2.42 -0.38 3.69
CA GLY A 13 -2.50 0.35 2.42
C GLY A 13 -2.71 1.86 2.45
N LEU A 14 -2.67 2.49 1.26
CA LEU A 14 -3.41 3.74 1.01
C LEU A 14 -4.87 3.35 1.14
N LEU A 15 -5.69 4.23 1.69
CA LEU A 15 -7.07 3.91 2.02
C LEU A 15 -7.22 2.71 3.03
N GLY A 16 -6.15 2.26 3.73
CA GLY A 16 -6.18 1.21 4.78
C GLY A 16 -6.11 1.71 6.24
N TRP A 17 -6.11 0.86 7.26
CA TRP A 17 -5.96 1.27 8.68
C TRP A 17 -5.31 0.16 9.54
N GLY A 18 -4.78 0.52 10.71
CA GLY A 18 -3.94 -0.36 11.52
C GLY A 18 -4.72 -1.09 12.60
N ARG A 19 -4.45 -0.74 13.86
CA ARG A 19 -5.14 -1.25 15.05
C ARG A 19 -6.41 -0.45 15.38
N ARG A 20 -6.54 0.77 14.88
CA ARG A 20 -7.72 1.64 15.10
C ARG A 20 -8.66 1.59 13.90
N ASN A 21 -9.74 0.83 14.02
CA ASN A 21 -10.74 0.69 12.97
C ASN A 21 -11.60 1.97 12.83
N PRO A 22 -12.08 2.30 11.62
CA PRO A 22 -13.01 3.41 11.41
C PRO A 22 -14.38 3.12 12.06
N LEU A 23 -15.30 4.08 11.95
CA LEU A 23 -16.66 4.04 12.50
C LEU A 23 -16.68 3.76 14.02
N TYR A 24 -15.93 4.53 14.80
CA TYR A 24 -15.80 4.35 16.26
C TYR A 24 -15.33 2.93 16.65
N ASN A 25 -14.40 2.38 15.87
CA ASN A 25 -13.89 1.02 15.97
C ASN A 25 -14.92 -0.11 15.67
N TRP A 26 -16.11 0.23 15.13
CA TRP A 26 -17.11 -0.75 14.64
C TRP A 26 -16.91 -1.12 13.16
N GLY A 27 -16.01 -0.42 12.45
CA GLY A 27 -15.57 -0.80 11.12
C GLY A 27 -14.88 -2.17 11.10
N PRO A 28 -14.79 -2.82 9.92
CA PRO A 28 -13.99 -4.03 9.77
C PRO A 28 -12.51 -3.76 10.09
N ASP A 29 -11.76 -4.80 10.45
CA ASP A 29 -10.30 -4.72 10.44
C ASP A 29 -9.79 -4.60 9.00
N TYR A 30 -8.68 -3.89 8.76
CA TYR A 30 -8.03 -3.90 7.43
C TYR A 30 -7.31 -5.23 7.18
N TRP A 31 -6.54 -5.64 8.17
CA TRP A 31 -5.79 -6.89 8.19
C TRP A 31 -6.66 -8.08 8.64
N PRO A 32 -6.29 -9.31 8.26
CA PRO A 32 -6.95 -10.52 8.76
C PRO A 32 -6.42 -10.86 10.16
N ILE A 33 -6.67 -10.00 11.15
CA ILE A 33 -6.11 -10.07 12.53
C ILE A 33 -6.20 -11.48 13.14
N LYS A 34 -7.35 -12.15 12.98
CA LYS A 34 -7.58 -13.51 13.51
C LYS A 34 -6.71 -14.58 12.85
N ALA A 35 -6.42 -14.43 11.56
CA ALA A 35 -5.53 -15.31 10.83
C ALA A 35 -4.07 -15.04 11.23
N LEU A 36 -3.66 -13.77 11.23
CA LEU A 36 -2.31 -13.36 11.66
C LEU A 36 -1.99 -13.91 13.06
N ALA A 37 -2.85 -13.66 14.06
CA ALA A 37 -2.65 -14.13 15.44
C ALA A 37 -2.67 -15.66 15.60
N LYS A 38 -3.25 -16.42 14.65
CA LYS A 38 -3.23 -17.88 14.64
C LYS A 38 -1.91 -18.43 14.06
N VAL A 39 -1.31 -17.72 13.12
CA VAL A 39 -0.12 -18.16 12.37
C VAL A 39 1.18 -17.62 12.99
N ASN A 40 1.21 -16.36 13.43
CA ASN A 40 2.36 -15.72 14.06
C ASN A 40 1.92 -14.80 15.21
N SER A 41 2.44 -15.02 16.42
CA SER A 41 2.18 -14.19 17.60
C SER A 41 2.89 -12.84 17.59
N HIS A 42 3.94 -12.68 16.77
CA HIS A 42 4.81 -11.50 16.75
C HIS A 42 4.45 -10.51 15.62
N CYS A 43 3.16 -10.40 15.28
CA CYS A 43 2.65 -9.42 14.33
C CYS A 43 2.41 -8.05 14.99
N ILE A 44 3.28 -7.09 14.68
CA ILE A 44 3.11 -5.68 15.01
C ILE A 44 2.33 -5.01 13.88
N ILE A 45 1.43 -4.09 14.21
CA ILE A 45 0.63 -3.34 13.23
C ILE A 45 0.70 -1.87 13.61
N VAL A 46 1.04 -1.01 12.66
CA VAL A 46 1.16 0.46 12.83
C VAL A 46 0.00 1.20 12.16
N ASP A 47 -0.28 2.42 12.60
CA ASP A 47 -1.27 3.35 12.05
C ASP A 47 -0.56 4.65 11.65
N VAL A 48 -0.45 5.01 10.36
CA VAL A 48 0.25 6.25 9.94
C VAL A 48 -0.52 7.11 8.91
N GLY A 49 0.07 8.25 8.53
CA GLY A 49 -0.45 9.42 7.84
C GLY A 49 -1.00 9.19 6.44
N VAL A 50 -2.30 9.35 6.32
CA VAL A 50 -3.10 8.49 5.44
C VAL A 50 -2.89 8.67 3.94
N ALA A 51 -2.46 9.86 3.53
CA ALA A 51 -2.07 10.21 2.17
C ALA A 51 -0.77 11.04 2.15
N SER A 52 0.05 10.99 3.21
CA SER A 52 1.40 11.57 3.22
C SER A 52 2.36 10.85 2.26
N SER A 53 3.58 11.39 2.12
CA SER A 53 4.67 10.81 1.33
C SER A 53 5.30 9.55 1.93
N ASP A 54 6.18 8.90 1.15
CA ASP A 54 6.93 7.73 1.59
C ASP A 54 7.75 8.03 2.85
N HIS A 55 8.48 9.15 2.81
CA HIS A 55 9.39 9.61 3.85
C HIS A 55 8.66 9.89 5.16
N ASP A 56 7.56 10.65 5.10
CA ASP A 56 6.71 10.94 6.25
C ASP A 56 6.28 9.67 6.98
N ARG A 57 5.81 8.71 6.20
CA ARG A 57 5.17 7.48 6.69
C ARG A 57 6.21 6.44 7.12
N ALA A 58 7.45 6.54 6.64
CA ALA A 58 8.61 5.85 7.20
C ALA A 58 8.94 6.40 8.60
N CYS A 59 9.05 7.71 8.75
CA CYS A 59 9.30 8.37 10.03
C CYS A 59 8.21 8.03 11.06
N GLU A 60 6.94 8.13 10.68
CA GLU A 60 5.81 7.79 11.55
C GLU A 60 5.76 6.29 11.92
N THR A 61 6.36 5.40 11.11
CA THR A 61 6.53 3.97 11.44
C THR A 61 7.69 3.78 12.43
N PHE A 62 8.84 4.42 12.20
CA PHE A 62 10.01 4.35 13.08
C PHE A 62 9.66 4.76 14.52
N TYR A 63 9.03 5.93 14.69
CA TYR A 63 8.66 6.46 16.01
C TYR A 63 7.49 5.71 16.66
N GLN A 64 6.73 4.88 15.93
CA GLN A 64 5.81 3.90 16.54
C GLN A 64 6.54 2.68 17.10
N LEU A 65 7.59 2.20 16.44
CA LEU A 65 8.39 1.08 16.93
C LEU A 65 9.24 1.50 18.14
N MET A 66 10.00 2.58 17.99
CA MET A 66 10.96 3.09 19.01
C MET A 66 10.32 3.97 20.09
N GLY A 67 9.12 4.50 19.85
CA GLY A 67 8.53 5.55 20.69
C GLY A 67 9.18 6.92 20.46
N GLY A 68 8.66 7.95 21.14
CA GLY A 68 9.13 9.34 21.00
C GLY A 68 8.25 10.18 20.07
N ARG A 69 8.72 11.37 19.71
CA ARG A 69 8.00 12.29 18.81
C ARG A 69 8.49 12.14 17.38
N VAL A 70 7.57 12.00 16.43
CA VAL A 70 7.89 11.95 15.01
C VAL A 70 8.65 13.21 14.61
N ASP A 71 9.88 13.02 14.13
CA ASP A 71 10.68 14.02 13.41
C ASP A 71 10.76 13.57 11.95
N TYR A 72 10.28 14.42 11.05
CA TYR A 72 10.33 14.21 9.60
C TYR A 72 11.64 14.73 8.98
N GLY A 73 12.56 15.27 9.79
CA GLY A 73 13.79 15.91 9.34
C GLY A 73 13.59 17.38 8.99
N GLU A 74 14.65 18.17 9.24
CA GLU A 74 14.62 19.62 9.08
C GLU A 74 14.61 20.06 7.62
N GLU A 75 15.51 19.48 6.82
CA GLU A 75 15.66 19.75 5.38
C GLU A 75 14.42 19.36 4.59
N HIS A 76 13.92 18.14 4.80
CA HIS A 76 12.70 17.64 4.17
C HIS A 76 11.48 18.53 4.48
N ALA A 77 11.21 18.81 5.75
CA ALA A 77 10.07 19.64 6.14
C ALA A 77 10.17 21.09 5.62
N ALA A 78 11.38 21.64 5.50
CA ALA A 78 11.62 22.95 4.90
C ALA A 78 11.41 22.95 3.37
N GLU A 79 11.89 21.92 2.67
CA GLU A 79 11.74 21.75 1.21
C GLU A 79 10.26 21.54 0.84
N LYS A 80 9.61 20.59 1.50
CA LYS A 80 8.22 20.16 1.25
C LYS A 80 7.17 21.07 1.89
N LYS A 81 7.58 21.98 2.78
CA LYS A 81 6.74 23.00 3.42
C LYS A 81 5.61 22.38 4.26
N HIS A 82 5.99 21.57 5.23
CA HIS A 82 5.14 21.09 6.32
C HIS A 82 5.84 21.25 7.68
N TYR A 83 5.17 20.93 8.78
CA TYR A 83 5.82 20.89 10.09
C TYR A 83 6.80 19.72 10.18
N ARG A 84 8.01 20.01 10.69
CA ARG A 84 9.06 19.02 10.99
C ARG A 84 8.62 17.95 12.00
N TYR A 85 7.66 18.23 12.89
CA TYR A 85 7.30 17.32 13.96
C TYR A 85 5.84 16.90 13.94
N GLY A 86 5.60 15.59 13.97
CA GLY A 86 4.28 14.96 14.01
C GLY A 86 3.81 14.60 15.42
N TYR A 87 3.10 13.47 15.53
CA TYR A 87 2.60 12.91 16.78
C TYR A 87 3.70 12.46 17.75
N THR A 88 3.34 12.27 19.02
CA THR A 88 4.20 11.66 20.04
C THR A 88 3.64 10.30 20.46
N PHE A 89 4.47 9.27 20.37
CA PHE A 89 4.19 7.91 20.81
C PHE A 89 4.89 7.64 22.14
N GLU A 90 4.18 7.83 23.25
CA GLU A 90 4.71 7.63 24.61
C GLU A 90 5.16 6.19 24.90
N LYS A 91 4.62 5.22 24.16
CA LYS A 91 4.86 3.79 24.36
C LYS A 91 5.35 3.15 23.05
N PRO A 92 6.62 2.69 22.97
CA PRO A 92 7.12 1.94 21.83
C PRO A 92 6.32 0.66 21.60
N LEU A 93 6.09 0.32 20.33
CA LEU A 93 5.56 -1.00 19.95
C LEU A 93 6.65 -2.09 19.98
N TYR A 94 7.93 -1.73 19.84
CA TYR A 94 9.06 -2.66 19.93
C TYR A 94 10.35 -1.97 20.39
N ALA A 95 10.42 -1.64 21.69
CA ALA A 95 11.54 -0.93 22.31
C ALA A 95 12.91 -1.63 22.20
N ALA A 96 12.92 -2.92 21.86
CA ALA A 96 14.12 -3.73 21.75
C ALA A 96 14.78 -3.70 20.35
N TRP A 97 14.16 -3.04 19.36
CA TRP A 97 14.64 -3.03 17.98
C TRP A 97 16.11 -2.58 17.87
N SER A 98 16.96 -3.45 17.34
CA SER A 98 18.39 -3.23 17.13
C SER A 98 18.91 -4.14 16.00
N GLU A 99 20.22 -4.18 15.77
CA GLU A 99 20.80 -5.20 14.88
C GLU A 99 20.76 -6.63 15.47
N ASP A 100 20.75 -6.78 16.80
CA ASP A 100 20.56 -8.07 17.48
C ASP A 100 19.09 -8.51 17.51
N ASN A 101 18.16 -7.55 17.39
CA ASN A 101 16.72 -7.73 17.44
C ASN A 101 16.06 -7.16 16.17
N PRO A 102 16.39 -7.67 14.98
CA PRO A 102 15.93 -7.12 13.71
C PRO A 102 14.48 -7.50 13.41
N ILE A 103 13.88 -6.84 12.42
CA ILE A 103 12.47 -7.02 12.06
C ILE A 103 12.26 -7.49 10.62
N HIS A 104 11.09 -8.05 10.35
CA HIS A 104 10.60 -8.28 8.99
C HIS A 104 9.56 -7.21 8.64
N LEU A 105 9.80 -6.42 7.60
CA LEU A 105 8.84 -5.43 7.12
C LEU A 105 7.89 -6.07 6.12
N ILE A 106 6.59 -6.02 6.39
CA ILE A 106 5.55 -6.58 5.52
C ILE A 106 4.58 -5.47 5.14
N GLY A 107 4.47 -5.25 3.84
CA GLY A 107 3.50 -4.30 3.31
C GLY A 107 2.42 -4.92 2.45
N HIS A 108 1.27 -4.26 2.45
CA HIS A 108 0.15 -4.49 1.53
C HIS A 108 -0.36 -3.16 0.97
N SER A 109 -0.70 -3.06 -0.32
CA SER A 109 -1.22 -1.81 -0.93
C SER A 109 -0.16 -0.69 -0.90
N TYR A 110 -0.42 0.55 -0.45
CA TYR A 110 0.68 1.48 -0.12
C TYR A 110 1.53 0.96 1.03
N GLY A 111 1.00 0.05 1.83
CA GLY A 111 1.44 -0.45 3.13
C GLY A 111 2.81 -1.05 3.28
N ALA A 112 3.76 -0.79 2.43
CA ALA A 112 5.01 -0.37 3.03
C ALA A 112 4.86 0.99 3.79
N THR A 113 3.71 1.69 3.65
CA THR A 113 3.37 3.08 3.98
C THR A 113 1.83 3.24 4.20
N THR A 114 1.28 3.93 5.23
CA THR A 114 -0.13 3.74 5.77
C THR A 114 -1.30 4.80 5.62
N GLY A 115 -2.56 4.34 5.36
CA GLY A 115 -3.88 5.03 5.04
C GLY A 115 -4.90 5.37 6.17
N THR A 116 -6.24 5.66 6.05
CA THR A 116 -7.32 5.59 5.00
C THR A 116 -8.75 5.11 5.51
N ASN A 117 -9.89 5.45 4.83
CA ASN A 117 -11.26 4.83 4.69
C ASN A 117 -12.57 5.31 5.41
N CYS A 118 -13.54 5.86 4.64
CA CYS A 118 -14.96 5.42 4.68
C CYS A 118 -15.89 5.84 3.50
N ARG A 119 -16.59 4.86 2.91
CA ARG A 119 -17.88 4.91 2.17
C ARG A 119 -18.32 6.24 1.47
N LEU A 120 -17.88 6.44 0.22
CA LEU A 120 -18.73 6.99 -0.87
C LEU A 120 -18.26 6.41 -2.21
N ALA A 121 -19.01 6.62 -3.30
CA ALA A 121 -18.98 5.74 -4.47
C ALA A 121 -17.87 6.05 -5.51
N LEU A 122 -17.36 4.97 -6.13
CA LEU A 122 -16.73 4.92 -7.48
C LEU A 122 -15.75 6.08 -7.85
N SER A 123 -14.51 6.02 -7.32
CA SER A 123 -13.22 6.41 -7.97
C SER A 123 -12.06 6.57 -6.96
N LEU A 124 -12.11 5.89 -5.81
CA LEU A 124 -11.10 5.98 -4.74
C LEU A 124 -10.44 4.61 -4.53
N LEU A 125 -9.41 4.36 -5.33
CA LEU A 125 -8.87 3.03 -5.63
C LEU A 125 -7.43 3.20 -6.09
N MET A 126 -6.44 2.99 -5.23
CA MET A 126 -5.02 3.36 -5.43
C MET A 126 -4.11 2.63 -4.36
N ASP A 127 -2.99 1.94 -4.72
CA ASP A 127 -2.06 1.18 -3.81
C ASP A 127 -0.55 1.23 -4.20
N TYR A 128 0.43 1.39 -3.27
CA TYR A 128 1.85 1.81 -3.60
C TYR A 128 3.10 1.38 -2.78
N ILE A 129 3.31 0.12 -2.37
CA ILE A 129 4.43 -0.30 -1.47
C ILE A 129 5.75 0.49 -1.63
N ALA A 130 6.03 1.37 -0.65
CA ALA A 130 7.19 2.26 -0.62
C ALA A 130 7.96 2.29 0.72
N ALA A 131 7.39 2.74 1.85
CA ALA A 131 8.16 2.94 3.08
C ALA A 131 8.66 1.72 3.88
N ALA A 132 8.45 0.46 3.49
CA ALA A 132 9.29 -0.63 3.97
C ALA A 132 10.69 -0.50 3.34
N ILE A 133 10.75 -0.03 2.10
CA ILE A 133 11.97 0.35 1.40
C ILE A 133 12.47 1.70 1.91
N GLU A 134 11.61 2.73 2.00
CA GLU A 134 12.04 4.06 2.50
C GLU A 134 12.55 3.99 3.95
N LEU A 135 11.82 3.34 4.88
CA LEU A 135 12.28 3.11 6.26
C LEU A 135 13.61 2.35 6.28
N TYR A 136 13.79 1.38 5.38
CA TYR A 136 15.05 0.68 5.24
C TYR A 136 16.18 1.59 4.72
N GLN A 137 15.91 2.53 3.81
CA GLN A 137 16.90 3.53 3.38
C GLN A 137 17.25 4.52 4.51
N LEU A 138 16.25 5.01 5.25
CA LEU A 138 16.44 5.88 6.43
C LEU A 138 17.19 5.17 7.57
N ILE A 139 16.98 3.87 7.74
CA ILE A 139 17.73 3.00 8.67
C ILE A 139 19.15 2.72 8.16
N CYS A 140 19.37 2.53 6.86
CA CYS A 140 20.70 2.34 6.28
C CYS A 140 21.59 3.60 6.37
N SER A 141 20.98 4.79 6.36
CA SER A 141 21.66 6.09 6.40
C SER A 141 21.78 6.70 7.81
N ASP A 142 21.36 5.95 8.84
CA ASP A 142 21.16 6.42 10.21
C ASP A 142 20.46 7.78 10.29
N PHE A 143 19.39 7.98 9.51
CA PHE A 143 18.65 9.24 9.44
C PHE A 143 18.22 9.72 10.84
N PHE A 144 17.74 8.79 11.67
CA PHE A 144 17.24 9.03 13.02
C PHE A 144 18.32 9.24 14.10
N LYS A 145 19.61 9.11 13.75
CA LYS A 145 20.77 9.31 14.65
C LYS A 145 20.74 8.41 15.89
N VAL A 146 20.49 7.13 15.68
CA VAL A 146 20.44 6.07 16.71
C VAL A 146 21.53 5.00 16.53
N GLY A 147 22.44 5.16 15.56
CA GLY A 147 23.38 4.11 15.16
C GLY A 147 22.73 2.99 14.35
N SER A 148 21.63 3.28 13.67
CA SER A 148 20.92 2.31 12.84
C SER A 148 21.70 1.95 11.57
N ASN A 149 21.51 0.72 11.09
CA ASN A 149 22.18 0.20 9.89
C ASN A 149 21.36 -0.93 9.24
N TYR A 150 21.80 -1.40 8.06
CA TYR A 150 21.11 -2.39 7.24
C TYR A 150 20.72 -3.69 7.97
N LYS A 151 21.42 -4.11 9.03
CA LYS A 151 21.12 -5.35 9.77
C LYS A 151 19.78 -5.28 10.53
N TRP A 152 19.29 -4.08 10.86
CA TRP A 152 18.08 -3.88 11.66
C TRP A 152 16.79 -4.42 10.98
N VAL A 153 16.86 -4.78 9.69
CA VAL A 153 15.77 -5.39 8.92
C VAL A 153 16.28 -6.64 8.23
N LYS A 154 15.62 -7.79 8.40
CA LYS A 154 15.96 -9.06 7.73
C LYS A 154 15.32 -9.21 6.35
N SER A 155 14.09 -8.72 6.18
CA SER A 155 13.36 -8.87 4.92
C SER A 155 12.38 -7.74 4.64
N ILE A 156 12.11 -7.50 3.35
CA ILE A 156 10.95 -6.74 2.89
C ILE A 156 10.02 -7.66 2.09
N VAL A 157 8.75 -7.71 2.50
CA VAL A 157 7.67 -8.40 1.78
C VAL A 157 6.72 -7.38 1.16
N SER A 158 6.47 -7.54 -0.14
CA SER A 158 5.60 -6.69 -0.95
C SER A 158 4.34 -7.43 -1.39
N ILE A 159 3.19 -7.22 -0.75
CA ILE A 159 1.89 -7.78 -1.18
C ILE A 159 1.13 -6.75 -2.01
N ALA A 160 0.87 -7.07 -3.29
CA ALA A 160 0.11 -6.22 -4.22
C ALA A 160 0.69 -4.79 -4.39
N GLY A 161 2.02 -4.65 -4.36
CA GLY A 161 2.70 -3.35 -4.28
C GLY A 161 3.46 -2.93 -5.54
N PRO A 162 3.20 -1.76 -6.15
CA PRO A 162 3.93 -1.24 -7.30
C PRO A 162 5.29 -0.66 -6.91
N LEU A 163 6.26 -1.55 -6.83
CA LEU A 163 7.67 -1.23 -6.62
C LEU A 163 8.24 -0.35 -7.77
N SER A 164 7.50 -0.14 -8.87
CA SER A 164 7.82 0.79 -9.97
C SER A 164 6.77 1.88 -10.22
N GLY A 165 5.82 2.13 -9.29
CA GLY A 165 4.71 3.10 -9.46
C GLY A 165 3.52 2.52 -10.24
N ALA A 166 2.40 3.25 -10.38
CA ALA A 166 1.23 2.76 -11.12
C ALA A 166 0.62 3.83 -12.04
N THR A 167 0.04 3.38 -13.17
CA THR A 167 -0.57 4.28 -14.17
C THR A 167 -1.88 4.92 -13.71
N LEU A 168 -2.39 4.56 -12.52
CA LEU A 168 -3.66 5.04 -12.01
C LEU A 168 -3.63 6.52 -11.59
N GLY A 169 -2.53 6.99 -11.02
CA GLY A 169 -2.35 8.42 -10.73
C GLY A 169 -2.49 9.25 -12.01
N HIS A 170 -1.83 8.82 -13.09
CA HIS A 170 -1.94 9.42 -14.42
C HIS A 170 -3.34 9.27 -15.03
N MET A 171 -4.05 8.16 -14.82
CA MET A 171 -5.44 8.03 -15.26
C MET A 171 -6.38 9.01 -14.53
N CYS A 172 -6.05 9.35 -13.29
CA CYS A 172 -6.80 10.27 -12.43
C CYS A 172 -6.38 11.76 -12.57
N GLY A 173 -5.46 12.09 -13.47
CA GLY A 173 -5.02 13.47 -13.74
C GLY A 173 -3.84 13.94 -12.87
N LEU A 174 -2.78 13.14 -12.80
CA LEU A 174 -1.43 13.53 -12.39
C LEU A 174 -0.53 13.39 -13.62
N GLU A 175 0.00 14.48 -14.13
CA GLU A 175 0.76 14.51 -15.38
C GLU A 175 2.25 14.11 -15.13
N GLU A 176 3.07 13.94 -16.17
CA GLU A 176 4.47 13.45 -16.05
C GLU A 176 5.39 14.36 -15.21
N ASP A 177 5.14 15.68 -15.25
CA ASP A 177 5.84 16.74 -14.52
C ASP A 177 5.42 16.86 -13.04
N GLU A 178 4.75 15.82 -12.52
CA GLU A 178 4.18 15.76 -11.17
C GLU A 178 3.07 16.79 -10.89
N THR A 179 2.57 17.53 -11.90
CA THR A 179 1.44 18.46 -11.71
C THR A 179 0.09 17.73 -11.63
N ILE A 180 -0.79 18.21 -10.75
CA ILE A 180 -2.18 17.73 -10.67
C ILE A 180 -3.07 18.57 -11.58
N LYS A 181 -3.87 17.90 -12.40
CA LYS A 181 -4.83 18.55 -13.30
C LYS A 181 -5.99 19.16 -12.52
N ALA A 182 -6.19 20.47 -12.65
CA ALA A 182 -7.34 21.18 -12.08
C ALA A 182 -8.67 20.50 -12.46
N GLY A 183 -9.49 20.19 -11.46
CA GLY A 183 -10.77 19.47 -11.64
C GLY A 183 -10.65 17.97 -11.98
N GLY A 184 -9.43 17.43 -12.08
CA GLY A 184 -9.20 15.99 -12.21
C GLY A 184 -9.57 15.20 -10.94
N ILE A 185 -9.58 13.87 -11.04
CA ILE A 185 -9.94 12.99 -9.92
C ILE A 185 -8.97 13.21 -8.75
N ASN A 186 -7.66 13.29 -9.01
CA ASN A 186 -6.66 13.58 -7.97
C ASN A 186 -6.91 14.92 -7.27
N HIS A 187 -7.34 15.95 -8.01
CA HIS A 187 -7.66 17.25 -7.43
C HIS A 187 -8.86 17.19 -6.48
N ILE A 188 -9.95 16.56 -6.91
CA ILE A 188 -11.17 16.36 -6.12
C ILE A 188 -10.86 15.53 -4.86
N VAL A 189 -10.06 14.47 -5.00
CA VAL A 189 -9.68 13.57 -3.90
C VAL A 189 -8.75 14.26 -2.89
N GLY A 190 -7.71 14.96 -3.34
CA GLY A 190 -6.81 15.71 -2.47
C GLY A 190 -7.54 16.82 -1.71
N SER A 191 -8.45 17.53 -2.40
CA SER A 191 -9.36 18.51 -1.78
C SER A 191 -10.25 17.88 -0.69
N ALA A 192 -10.84 16.71 -0.96
CA ALA A 192 -11.73 16.02 -0.03
C ALA A 192 -11.01 15.47 1.21
N ILE A 193 -9.80 14.91 1.04
CA ILE A 193 -8.96 14.47 2.15
C ILE A 193 -8.54 15.67 3.01
N SER A 194 -8.06 16.74 2.37
CA SER A 194 -7.68 17.99 3.06
C SER A 194 -8.86 18.57 3.85
N THR A 195 -10.06 18.60 3.24
CA THR A 195 -11.28 19.10 3.88
C THR A 195 -11.69 18.26 5.08
N LEU A 196 -11.73 16.92 4.94
CA LEU A 196 -12.07 16.02 6.04
C LEU A 196 -11.15 16.20 7.25
N TRP A 197 -9.85 16.39 7.01
CA TRP A 197 -8.87 16.53 8.08
C TRP A 197 -8.79 17.92 8.71
N LYS A 198 -9.01 18.98 7.92
CA LYS A 198 -9.33 20.31 8.47
C LYS A 198 -10.57 20.25 9.36
N LEU A 199 -11.61 19.52 8.96
CA LEU A 199 -12.78 19.29 9.82
C LEU A 199 -12.43 18.49 11.07
N GLN A 200 -11.58 17.46 11.01
CA GLN A 200 -11.13 16.70 12.19
C GLN A 200 -10.35 17.54 13.19
N HIS A 201 -9.55 18.51 12.72
CA HIS A 201 -8.85 19.44 13.62
C HIS A 201 -9.82 20.32 14.42
N HIS A 202 -10.90 20.80 13.79
CA HIS A 202 -11.93 21.61 14.47
C HIS A 202 -12.99 20.77 15.22
N LEU A 203 -13.18 19.51 14.82
CA LEU A 203 -14.17 18.58 15.38
C LEU A 203 -13.51 17.22 15.67
N PRO A 204 -12.74 17.08 16.77
CA PRO A 204 -11.92 15.89 17.05
C PRO A 204 -12.70 14.57 17.14
N TRP A 205 -14.03 14.59 17.29
CA TRP A 205 -14.85 13.37 17.24
C TRP A 205 -14.86 12.71 15.85
N LEU A 206 -14.67 13.47 14.76
CA LEU A 206 -14.58 12.93 13.39
C LEU A 206 -13.34 12.03 13.19
N ASP A 207 -12.31 12.19 14.01
CA ASP A 207 -11.12 11.33 14.01
C ASP A 207 -11.46 9.87 14.41
N ASN A 208 -12.52 9.67 15.21
CA ASN A 208 -13.07 8.33 15.50
C ASN A 208 -13.96 7.79 14.37
N LEU A 209 -14.57 8.67 13.56
CA LEU A 209 -15.32 8.23 12.38
C LEU A 209 -14.37 7.61 11.36
N TYR A 210 -13.24 8.28 11.08
CA TYR A 210 -12.13 7.73 10.29
C TYR A 210 -10.92 8.69 10.34
N SER A 211 -9.84 8.31 11.07
CA SER A 211 -8.68 9.17 11.38
C SER A 211 -7.75 9.45 10.18
N VAL A 212 -7.53 10.73 9.84
CA VAL A 212 -6.66 11.15 8.71
C VAL A 212 -5.18 11.32 9.09
N ARG A 213 -4.79 11.23 10.37
CA ARG A 213 -3.38 11.04 10.80
C ARG A 213 -2.28 11.92 10.17
N MET A 214 -2.60 13.06 9.57
CA MET A 214 -1.64 13.91 8.82
C MET A 214 -1.35 15.25 9.54
N PRO A 215 -0.79 15.25 10.77
CA PRO A 215 -0.62 16.46 11.57
C PRO A 215 0.38 17.47 10.95
N GLN A 216 1.35 17.00 10.16
CA GLN A 216 2.42 17.80 9.58
C GLN A 216 1.91 18.95 8.70
N TRP A 217 0.80 18.75 7.99
CA TRP A 217 0.26 19.74 7.05
C TRP A 217 -0.56 20.87 7.72
N LEU A 218 -0.85 20.79 9.03
CA LEU A 218 -1.98 21.51 9.67
C LEU A 218 -2.01 23.03 9.47
N GLY A 219 -0.83 23.68 9.50
CA GLY A 219 -0.68 25.13 9.31
C GLY A 219 -0.47 25.56 7.86
N TYR A 220 -0.23 24.63 6.94
CA TYR A 220 0.13 24.92 5.55
C TYR A 220 -1.05 24.76 4.58
N CYS A 221 -1.89 23.75 4.78
CA CYS A 221 -3.23 23.75 4.18
C CYS A 221 -4.03 24.92 4.77
N GLN A 222 -4.75 25.69 3.95
CA GLN A 222 -5.55 26.83 4.42
C GLN A 222 -6.98 26.78 3.87
N TRP A 223 -7.96 27.17 4.69
CA TRP A 223 -9.38 27.12 4.30
C TRP A 223 -9.70 27.96 3.06
N SER A 224 -8.95 29.04 2.81
CA SER A 224 -9.06 29.89 1.63
C SER A 224 -8.49 29.27 0.35
N THR A 225 -7.62 28.25 0.44
CA THR A 225 -6.93 27.65 -0.71
C THR A 225 -7.19 26.14 -0.86
N ILE A 226 -7.99 25.53 0.03
CA ILE A 226 -8.18 24.07 0.12
C ILE A 226 -8.74 23.38 -1.15
N TYR A 227 -9.25 24.17 -2.10
CA TYR A 227 -9.76 23.76 -3.41
C TYR A 227 -8.95 24.34 -4.59
N ASP A 228 -7.80 24.97 -4.32
CA ASP A 228 -6.85 25.45 -5.32
C ASP A 228 -5.72 24.42 -5.48
N VAL A 229 -5.64 23.86 -6.69
CA VAL A 229 -4.63 22.89 -7.11
C VAL A 229 -3.21 23.44 -7.02
N ASN A 230 -3.04 24.77 -7.03
CA ASN A 230 -1.75 25.45 -6.97
C ASN A 230 -1.26 25.71 -5.53
N SER A 231 -1.96 25.19 -4.51
CA SER A 231 -1.68 25.46 -3.09
C SER A 231 -1.31 24.21 -2.30
N THR A 232 -0.61 24.37 -1.18
CA THR A 232 -0.18 23.27 -0.30
C THR A 232 -1.39 22.51 0.29
N PRO A 233 -1.45 21.16 0.21
CA PRO A 233 -0.38 20.22 -0.15
C PRO A 233 -0.29 19.82 -1.63
N MET A 234 -1.12 20.38 -2.52
CA MET A 234 -1.29 19.94 -3.91
C MET A 234 -0.15 20.33 -4.87
N VAL A 235 0.93 20.94 -4.37
CA VAL A 235 2.12 21.38 -5.15
C VAL A 235 3.47 20.98 -4.53
N THR A 236 3.50 20.12 -3.52
CA THR A 236 4.72 19.85 -2.75
C THR A 236 5.54 18.67 -3.25
N GLY A 237 4.95 17.81 -4.11
CA GLY A 237 5.51 16.49 -4.41
C GLY A 237 5.42 15.49 -3.24
N ASP A 238 4.88 15.90 -2.08
CA ASP A 238 5.00 15.18 -0.80
C ASP A 238 3.68 14.67 -0.23
N MET A 239 2.73 14.43 -1.12
CA MET A 239 1.60 13.53 -0.85
C MET A 239 1.90 12.17 -1.45
N ALA A 240 1.09 11.18 -1.06
CA ALA A 240 1.02 9.87 -1.67
C ALA A 240 1.13 9.98 -3.20
N SER A 241 0.14 10.61 -3.85
CA SER A 241 -0.03 10.81 -5.32
C SER A 241 1.25 10.87 -6.15
N TYR A 242 2.19 11.73 -5.77
CA TYR A 242 3.40 12.02 -6.57
C TYR A 242 4.40 10.87 -6.50
N CYS A 243 4.60 10.29 -5.31
CA CYS A 243 5.48 9.15 -5.05
C CYS A 243 5.09 7.89 -5.85
N LEU A 244 3.92 7.91 -6.48
CA LEU A 244 3.27 6.78 -7.15
C LEU A 244 3.39 6.83 -8.66
N LEU A 245 3.67 8.03 -9.18
CA LEU A 245 3.89 8.26 -10.60
C LEU A 245 5.12 7.44 -11.02
N PRO A 246 5.03 6.59 -12.07
CA PRO A 246 6.15 5.75 -12.48
C PRO A 246 7.46 6.52 -12.70
N SER A 247 7.45 7.76 -13.22
CA SER A 247 8.65 8.61 -13.31
C SER A 247 9.30 8.85 -11.94
N SER A 248 8.53 9.37 -10.97
CA SER A 248 8.98 9.63 -9.59
C SER A 248 9.45 8.35 -8.87
N ARG A 249 8.75 7.22 -9.02
CA ARG A 249 9.18 5.95 -8.42
C ARG A 249 10.45 5.39 -9.07
N LEU A 250 10.60 5.49 -10.39
CA LEU A 250 11.82 5.06 -11.09
C LEU A 250 13.03 5.92 -10.70
N ARG A 251 12.82 7.20 -10.37
CA ARG A 251 13.84 8.11 -9.81
C ARG A 251 14.29 7.62 -8.43
N ARG A 252 13.38 7.52 -7.44
CA ARG A 252 13.69 6.98 -6.10
C ARG A 252 14.32 5.58 -6.15
N ASN A 253 13.86 4.71 -7.06
CA ASN A 253 14.43 3.37 -7.22
C ASN A 253 15.92 3.39 -7.60
N ALA A 254 16.40 4.43 -8.31
CA ALA A 254 17.80 4.57 -8.71
C ALA A 254 18.74 4.93 -7.54
N GLU A 255 18.18 5.34 -6.40
CA GLU A 255 18.89 5.77 -5.19
C GLU A 255 18.97 4.66 -4.11
N LEU A 256 18.33 3.50 -4.34
CA LEU A 256 18.22 2.42 -3.36
C LEU A 256 19.56 1.71 -3.09
N VAL A 257 20.03 1.80 -1.84
CA VAL A 257 21.22 1.11 -1.33
C VAL A 257 20.88 -0.18 -0.57
N HIS A 258 21.88 -1.05 -0.43
CA HIS A 258 21.91 -2.25 0.42
C HIS A 258 20.78 -3.29 0.24
N MET A 259 19.97 -3.17 -0.82
CA MET A 259 18.94 -4.17 -1.16
C MET A 259 19.52 -5.58 -1.35
N ASP A 260 20.83 -5.71 -1.59
CA ASP A 260 21.56 -6.99 -1.66
C ASP A 260 21.60 -7.75 -0.30
N LYS A 261 21.43 -7.05 0.82
CA LYS A 261 21.49 -7.60 2.19
C LYS A 261 20.16 -8.20 2.66
N LEU A 262 19.05 -7.93 1.97
CA LEU A 262 17.71 -8.32 2.40
C LEU A 262 17.22 -9.59 1.71
N HIS A 263 16.42 -10.40 2.42
CA HIS A 263 15.48 -11.31 1.75
C HIS A 263 14.33 -10.47 1.18
N LEU A 264 14.10 -10.53 -0.13
CA LEU A 264 13.10 -9.73 -0.82
C LEU A 264 12.03 -10.63 -1.45
N ILE A 265 10.77 -10.42 -1.07
CA ILE A 265 9.63 -11.22 -1.50
C ILE A 265 8.56 -10.29 -2.07
N SER A 266 7.97 -10.64 -3.21
CA SER A 266 6.73 -10.00 -3.67
C SER A 266 5.63 -11.01 -3.97
N ILE A 267 4.46 -10.79 -3.38
CA ILE A 267 3.21 -11.49 -3.66
C ILE A 267 2.44 -10.62 -4.66
N VAL A 268 2.39 -11.11 -5.90
CA VAL A 268 1.94 -10.38 -7.08
C VAL A 268 0.52 -10.76 -7.44
N SER A 269 -0.42 -9.85 -7.18
CA SER A 269 -1.84 -9.93 -7.52
C SER A 269 -2.10 -9.68 -9.01
N ARG A 270 -3.22 -10.22 -9.50
CA ARG A 270 -3.73 -10.04 -10.86
C ARG A 270 -5.22 -10.41 -10.92
N ASP A 271 -6.03 -9.48 -11.44
CA ASP A 271 -7.45 -9.73 -11.70
C ASP A 271 -7.58 -10.43 -13.06
N GLU A 272 -7.66 -11.76 -12.98
CA GLU A 272 -7.89 -12.65 -14.13
C GLU A 272 -9.38 -12.87 -14.41
N VAL A 273 -10.29 -12.29 -13.61
CA VAL A 273 -11.72 -12.57 -13.73
C VAL A 273 -12.28 -12.02 -15.05
N PRO A 274 -12.98 -12.82 -15.88
CA PRO A 274 -13.48 -12.36 -17.16
C PRO A 274 -14.49 -11.23 -17.02
N ALA A 275 -14.28 -10.14 -17.78
CA ALA A 275 -15.05 -8.90 -17.66
C ALA A 275 -16.58 -9.05 -17.85
N SER A 276 -17.03 -10.15 -18.48
CA SER A 276 -18.45 -10.55 -18.53
C SER A 276 -19.10 -10.65 -17.14
N HIS A 277 -18.35 -11.01 -16.10
CA HIS A 277 -18.87 -11.14 -14.74
C HIS A 277 -19.20 -9.80 -14.08
N HIS A 278 -18.50 -8.69 -14.40
CA HIS A 278 -18.89 -7.36 -13.88
C HIS A 278 -20.33 -7.00 -14.30
N TYR A 279 -20.69 -7.33 -15.54
CA TYR A 279 -22.00 -6.99 -16.11
C TYR A 279 -23.13 -7.87 -15.56
N GLY A 280 -22.86 -9.15 -15.26
CA GLY A 280 -23.86 -10.07 -14.70
C GLY A 280 -24.39 -9.61 -13.34
N ASP A 281 -23.49 -9.22 -12.44
CA ASP A 281 -23.86 -8.72 -11.10
C ASP A 281 -24.59 -7.38 -11.17
N LEU A 282 -24.10 -6.45 -12.00
CA LEU A 282 -24.74 -5.14 -12.18
C LEU A 282 -26.14 -5.29 -12.80
N ALA A 283 -26.31 -6.16 -13.80
CA ALA A 283 -27.60 -6.48 -14.39
C ALA A 283 -28.55 -7.12 -13.36
N GLY A 284 -28.05 -8.02 -12.50
CA GLY A 284 -28.83 -8.59 -11.40
C GLY A 284 -29.37 -7.53 -10.44
N VAL A 285 -28.55 -6.54 -10.06
CA VAL A 285 -28.98 -5.41 -9.22
C VAL A 285 -29.99 -4.52 -9.96
N VAL A 286 -29.77 -4.20 -11.23
CA VAL A 286 -30.70 -3.39 -12.04
C VAL A 286 -32.06 -4.09 -12.20
N VAL A 287 -32.07 -5.40 -12.48
CA VAL A 287 -33.30 -6.21 -12.57
C VAL A 287 -34.01 -6.27 -11.21
N PHE A 288 -33.29 -6.42 -10.10
CA PHE A 288 -33.87 -6.34 -8.76
C PHE A 288 -34.53 -4.98 -8.49
N LEU A 289 -33.84 -3.87 -8.77
CA LEU A 289 -34.38 -2.52 -8.58
C LEU A 289 -35.60 -2.25 -9.48
N ALA A 290 -35.61 -2.77 -10.71
CA ALA A 290 -36.74 -2.68 -11.62
C ALA A 290 -37.95 -3.49 -11.10
N LEU A 291 -37.74 -4.73 -10.65
CA LEU A 291 -38.80 -5.58 -10.07
C LEU A 291 -39.35 -5.01 -8.76
N TRP A 292 -38.51 -4.41 -7.93
CA TRP A 292 -38.90 -3.71 -6.70
C TRP A 292 -39.77 -2.49 -7.02
N ARG A 293 -39.29 -1.60 -7.90
CA ARG A 293 -40.02 -0.39 -8.31
C ARG A 293 -41.33 -0.70 -9.05
N ALA A 294 -41.41 -1.83 -9.74
CA ALA A 294 -42.63 -2.32 -10.38
C ALA A 294 -43.60 -3.06 -9.43
N GLY A 295 -43.27 -3.20 -8.13
CA GLY A 295 -44.10 -3.92 -7.16
C GLY A 295 -44.19 -5.43 -7.39
N LYS A 296 -43.31 -6.02 -8.22
CA LYS A 296 -43.39 -7.44 -8.63
C LYS A 296 -42.61 -8.40 -7.73
N LEU A 297 -42.01 -7.91 -6.65
CA LEU A 297 -41.37 -8.75 -5.63
C LEU A 297 -42.42 -9.34 -4.67
N ASN A 298 -42.67 -10.64 -4.77
CA ASN A 298 -43.50 -11.38 -3.83
C ASN A 298 -42.66 -12.01 -2.71
N LYS A 299 -43.31 -12.50 -1.64
CA LYS A 299 -42.66 -13.09 -0.46
C LYS A 299 -41.69 -14.25 -0.77
N TRP A 300 -41.95 -15.03 -1.82
CA TRP A 300 -41.08 -16.14 -2.24
C TRP A 300 -39.86 -15.65 -3.01
N THR A 301 -40.02 -14.66 -3.90
CA THR A 301 -38.86 -14.02 -4.56
C THR A 301 -37.98 -13.27 -3.55
N LEU A 302 -38.56 -12.60 -2.55
CA LEU A 302 -37.81 -11.99 -1.45
C LEU A 302 -37.08 -13.04 -0.60
N ALA A 303 -37.69 -14.18 -0.29
CA ALA A 303 -37.03 -15.27 0.42
C ALA A 303 -35.88 -15.91 -0.38
N LEU A 304 -36.06 -16.11 -1.70
CA LEU A 304 -35.01 -16.60 -2.59
C LEU A 304 -33.86 -15.59 -2.73
N LEU A 305 -34.17 -14.29 -2.83
CA LEU A 305 -33.16 -13.22 -2.86
C LEU A 305 -32.42 -13.11 -1.52
N ALA A 306 -33.10 -13.25 -0.39
CA ALA A 306 -32.48 -13.31 0.93
C ALA A 306 -31.57 -14.54 1.08
N LEU A 307 -31.99 -15.72 0.59
CA LEU A 307 -31.17 -16.92 0.58
C LEU A 307 -29.96 -16.80 -0.37
N ALA A 308 -30.14 -16.18 -1.55
CA ALA A 308 -29.05 -15.91 -2.50
C ALA A 308 -28.04 -14.90 -1.93
N ALA A 309 -28.52 -13.81 -1.33
CA ALA A 309 -27.69 -12.82 -0.63
C ALA A 309 -26.98 -13.44 0.57
N TRP A 310 -27.64 -14.29 1.35
CA TRP A 310 -27.03 -15.03 2.47
C TRP A 310 -25.96 -16.01 2.01
N ARG A 311 -26.22 -16.79 0.94
CA ARG A 311 -25.20 -17.66 0.33
C ARG A 311 -24.02 -16.82 -0.16
N ARG A 312 -24.27 -15.76 -0.93
CA ARG A 312 -23.23 -14.87 -1.46
C ARG A 312 -22.44 -14.13 -0.37
N TYR A 313 -23.08 -13.80 0.75
CA TYR A 313 -22.42 -13.26 1.94
C TYR A 313 -21.52 -14.32 2.61
N ARG A 314 -21.99 -15.56 2.73
CA ARG A 314 -21.18 -16.66 3.29
C ARG A 314 -20.04 -17.13 2.38
N THR A 315 -20.14 -16.88 1.07
CA THR A 315 -19.05 -17.10 0.10
C THR A 315 -18.36 -15.79 -0.31
N PHE A 316 -18.57 -14.69 0.42
CA PHE A 316 -18.05 -13.38 0.04
C PHE A 316 -16.53 -13.35 0.18
N ASP A 317 -15.86 -13.19 -0.95
CA ASP A 317 -14.43 -12.92 -1.06
C ASP A 317 -14.28 -11.67 -1.92
N ALA A 318 -13.74 -10.59 -1.38
CA ALA A 318 -13.55 -9.38 -2.18
C ALA A 318 -12.31 -9.47 -3.06
N ALA A 319 -11.31 -10.31 -2.70
CA ALA A 319 -10.10 -10.52 -3.48
C ALA A 319 -10.36 -11.35 -4.75
N GLN A 320 -11.41 -12.17 -4.77
CA GLN A 320 -11.87 -12.90 -5.96
C GLN A 320 -13.00 -12.18 -6.73
N MET A 321 -13.42 -10.97 -6.33
CA MET A 321 -14.51 -10.25 -7.02
C MET A 321 -14.04 -9.54 -8.32
N PRO A 322 -14.87 -9.49 -9.38
CA PRO A 322 -14.53 -8.82 -10.63
C PRO A 322 -14.38 -7.29 -10.44
N PHE A 323 -13.17 -6.72 -10.52
CA PHE A 323 -12.96 -5.29 -10.23
C PHE A 323 -13.17 -4.41 -11.47
N LEU A 324 -14.16 -3.50 -11.47
CA LEU A 324 -14.44 -2.65 -12.65
C LEU A 324 -13.23 -1.81 -13.08
N MET A 325 -12.43 -1.36 -12.11
CA MET A 325 -11.23 -0.55 -12.34
C MET A 325 -10.15 -1.31 -13.14
N THR A 326 -10.15 -2.66 -13.09
CA THR A 326 -9.29 -3.52 -13.93
C THR A 326 -9.44 -3.20 -15.41
N SER A 327 -10.69 -3.01 -15.84
CA SER A 327 -11.03 -2.70 -17.23
C SER A 327 -10.69 -1.26 -17.61
N PHE A 328 -10.77 -0.32 -16.66
CA PHE A 328 -10.39 1.08 -16.90
C PHE A 328 -8.87 1.25 -17.01
N LEU A 329 -8.08 0.69 -16.10
CA LEU A 329 -6.61 0.67 -16.21
C LEU A 329 -6.13 -0.03 -17.48
N ARG A 330 -6.70 -1.20 -17.79
CA ARG A 330 -6.38 -2.00 -18.98
C ARG A 330 -6.73 -1.25 -20.28
N ARG A 331 -7.73 -0.36 -20.26
CA ARG A 331 -8.03 0.56 -21.35
C ARG A 331 -7.05 1.74 -21.38
N HIS A 332 -6.81 2.40 -20.25
CA HIS A 332 -5.92 3.56 -20.13
C HIS A 332 -4.51 3.24 -20.62
N ALA A 333 -3.90 2.15 -20.14
CA ALA A 333 -2.57 1.72 -20.59
C ALA A 333 -2.48 1.53 -22.12
N LYS A 334 -3.57 1.14 -22.79
CA LYS A 334 -3.64 0.97 -24.25
C LYS A 334 -4.00 2.26 -25.01
N SER A 335 -4.80 3.16 -24.43
CA SER A 335 -5.25 4.40 -25.07
C SER A 335 -4.39 5.63 -24.74
N MET A 336 -3.45 5.48 -23.81
CA MET A 336 -2.45 6.47 -23.43
C MET A 336 -1.66 6.93 -24.66
N ALA A 337 -1.75 8.22 -25.01
CA ALA A 337 -1.02 8.82 -26.12
C ALA A 337 0.43 9.14 -25.70
N THR A 338 0.59 10.15 -24.85
CA THR A 338 1.84 10.52 -24.16
C THR A 338 2.30 9.37 -23.25
N PRO A 339 3.58 8.98 -23.25
CA PRO A 339 4.12 8.04 -22.26
C PRO A 339 4.18 8.67 -20.85
N VAL A 340 4.26 7.86 -19.79
CA VAL A 340 4.39 8.35 -18.39
C VAL A 340 5.84 8.64 -17.98
N TYR A 341 6.79 8.17 -18.79
CA TYR A 341 8.23 8.47 -18.72
C TYR A 341 8.89 8.03 -20.03
N ALA A 342 10.08 8.53 -20.35
CA ALA A 342 10.82 8.11 -21.55
C ALA A 342 11.13 6.60 -21.53
N GLY A 343 10.68 5.86 -22.56
CA GLY A 343 10.77 4.39 -22.59
C GLY A 343 9.59 3.65 -21.93
N PHE A 344 8.44 4.29 -21.74
CA PHE A 344 7.22 3.64 -21.25
C PHE A 344 6.64 2.59 -22.24
N GLU A 345 6.90 1.31 -21.98
CA GLU A 345 6.38 0.17 -22.75
C GLU A 345 4.94 -0.19 -22.36
N LYS A 346 3.97 0.48 -23.00
CA LYS A 346 2.52 0.42 -22.72
C LYS A 346 1.99 -1.00 -22.50
N GLU A 347 2.44 -1.94 -23.31
CA GLU A 347 2.04 -3.36 -23.34
C GLU A 347 2.31 -4.06 -22.00
N LYS A 348 3.43 -3.76 -21.35
CA LYS A 348 3.82 -4.35 -20.06
C LYS A 348 2.90 -3.88 -18.93
N TRP A 349 2.39 -2.65 -19.02
CA TRP A 349 1.52 -2.02 -18.02
C TRP A 349 0.03 -2.43 -18.14
N VAL A 350 -0.36 -3.25 -19.14
CA VAL A 350 -1.76 -3.65 -19.40
C VAL A 350 -2.34 -4.59 -18.34
N GLN A 351 -1.54 -5.51 -17.80
CA GLN A 351 -1.98 -6.45 -16.75
C GLN A 351 -1.96 -5.75 -15.40
N ASN A 352 -3.01 -5.95 -14.60
CA ASN A 352 -3.21 -5.29 -13.31
C ASN A 352 -4.18 -6.10 -12.41
N ASP A 353 -4.27 -5.75 -11.13
CA ASP A 353 -5.15 -6.36 -10.12
C ASP A 353 -6.44 -5.57 -9.83
N GLY A 354 -6.80 -4.67 -10.74
CA GLY A 354 -7.82 -3.65 -10.54
C GLY A 354 -7.25 -2.28 -10.25
N ILE A 355 -6.03 -2.18 -9.73
CA ILE A 355 -5.52 -0.92 -9.18
C ILE A 355 -4.05 -0.69 -9.55
N VAL A 356 -3.23 -1.74 -9.45
CA VAL A 356 -1.79 -1.71 -9.74
C VAL A 356 -1.44 -2.64 -10.87
N ASN A 357 -0.57 -2.13 -11.73
CA ASN A 357 -0.05 -2.86 -12.89
C ASN A 357 0.89 -3.97 -12.42
N THR A 358 0.58 -5.23 -12.76
CA THR A 358 1.30 -6.45 -12.33
C THR A 358 2.80 -6.40 -12.67
N TYR A 359 3.18 -5.69 -13.74
CA TYR A 359 4.58 -5.46 -14.14
C TYR A 359 5.40 -4.64 -13.12
N SER A 360 4.74 -3.72 -12.42
CA SER A 360 5.32 -2.87 -11.37
C SER A 360 5.55 -3.64 -10.07
N MET A 361 4.71 -4.66 -9.79
CA MET A 361 4.83 -5.47 -8.59
C MET A 361 6.05 -6.40 -8.57
N LEU A 362 6.63 -6.73 -9.73
CA LEU A 362 7.63 -7.80 -9.80
C LEU A 362 8.93 -7.49 -9.05
N ARG A 363 9.31 -6.21 -8.99
CA ARG A 363 10.49 -5.64 -8.30
C ARG A 363 10.56 -4.12 -8.53
N PRO A 364 11.41 -3.37 -7.80
CA PRO A 364 11.88 -2.06 -8.22
C PRO A 364 12.51 -2.12 -9.61
N ARG A 365 12.37 -1.02 -10.35
CA ARG A 365 12.93 -0.86 -11.69
C ARG A 365 13.73 0.42 -11.78
N TYR A 366 14.72 0.38 -12.66
CA TYR A 366 15.60 1.49 -13.00
C TYR A 366 15.24 1.95 -14.41
N CYS A 367 15.53 3.21 -14.73
CA CYS A 367 15.33 3.78 -16.06
C CYS A 367 16.60 4.53 -16.47
N GLU A 368 17.04 4.36 -17.72
CA GLU A 368 18.25 5.01 -18.25
C GLU A 368 18.12 6.55 -18.28
N THR A 369 16.90 7.08 -18.21
CA THR A 369 16.59 8.51 -18.07
C THR A 369 16.93 9.08 -16.68
N TYR A 370 17.13 8.24 -15.67
CA TYR A 370 17.61 8.63 -14.33
C TYR A 370 18.91 7.89 -13.99
N PRO A 371 20.03 8.21 -14.66
CA PRO A 371 21.28 7.49 -14.50
C PRO A 371 22.00 7.89 -13.21
N THR A 372 21.84 7.10 -12.15
CA THR A 372 22.83 7.07 -11.06
C THR A 372 24.04 6.23 -11.46
N GLU A 373 25.24 6.67 -11.14
CA GLU A 373 26.46 5.86 -11.24
C GLU A 373 26.43 4.78 -10.12
N PRO A 374 26.48 3.47 -10.45
CA PRO A 374 26.50 2.42 -9.45
C PRO A 374 27.90 2.32 -8.83
N THR A 375 28.07 2.90 -7.63
CA THR A 375 29.27 2.64 -6.81
C THR A 375 29.32 1.16 -6.40
N GLU A 376 30.49 0.66 -6.01
CA GLU A 376 30.69 -0.74 -5.59
C GLU A 376 29.81 -1.15 -4.38
N SER A 377 29.29 -0.17 -3.62
CA SER A 377 28.32 -0.35 -2.52
C SER A 377 26.84 -0.39 -2.96
N MET A 378 26.53 -0.12 -4.23
CA MET A 378 25.16 0.04 -4.77
C MET A 378 24.87 -0.97 -5.90
N ALA A 379 25.11 -2.26 -5.64
CA ALA A 379 24.82 -3.34 -6.58
C ALA A 379 23.32 -3.46 -6.89
N ARG A 380 22.89 -2.89 -8.04
CA ARG A 380 21.50 -2.95 -8.52
C ARG A 380 21.05 -4.39 -8.76
N ILE A 381 19.85 -4.75 -8.29
CA ILE A 381 19.27 -6.10 -8.49
C ILE A 381 18.68 -6.20 -9.90
N PRO A 382 19.25 -7.01 -10.83
CA PRO A 382 18.86 -7.01 -12.24
C PRO A 382 17.70 -7.96 -12.56
N SER A 383 17.43 -8.93 -11.68
CA SER A 383 16.55 -10.07 -11.89
C SER A 383 15.38 -10.11 -10.89
N HIS A 384 14.44 -11.00 -11.15
CA HIS A 384 13.50 -11.52 -10.15
C HIS A 384 13.27 -12.99 -10.52
N VAL A 385 13.05 -13.86 -9.54
CA VAL A 385 12.77 -15.28 -9.75
C VAL A 385 11.36 -15.55 -9.27
N SER A 386 10.55 -16.25 -10.08
CA SER A 386 9.23 -16.68 -9.61
C SER A 386 9.39 -17.92 -8.73
N ILE A 387 8.73 -17.94 -7.58
CA ILE A 387 8.74 -19.04 -6.61
C ILE A 387 7.33 -19.59 -6.41
N ASP A 388 7.22 -20.85 -5.97
CA ASP A 388 6.02 -21.33 -5.29
C ASP A 388 6.33 -21.51 -3.80
N MET A 389 5.54 -20.90 -2.92
CA MET A 389 5.70 -21.02 -1.47
C MET A 389 5.28 -22.38 -0.90
N GLU A 390 4.72 -23.29 -1.72
CA GLU A 390 4.47 -24.68 -1.32
C GLU A 390 5.72 -25.56 -1.38
N GLU A 391 6.63 -25.31 -2.33
CA GLU A 391 7.79 -26.18 -2.61
C GLU A 391 9.08 -25.76 -1.90
N VAL A 392 9.13 -24.58 -1.27
CA VAL A 392 10.37 -24.05 -0.66
C VAL A 392 10.78 -24.84 0.59
N SER A 393 11.71 -25.77 0.41
CA SER A 393 12.43 -26.49 1.46
C SER A 393 13.80 -25.87 1.82
N SER A 394 14.20 -24.79 1.12
CA SER A 394 15.52 -24.16 1.23
C SER A 394 15.47 -22.70 1.67
N THR A 395 16.58 -22.19 2.20
CA THR A 395 16.78 -20.77 2.55
C THR A 395 16.71 -19.90 1.28
N LEU A 396 15.87 -18.87 1.26
CA LEU A 396 15.90 -17.86 0.20
C LEU A 396 17.23 -17.08 0.22
N PRO A 397 17.92 -16.88 -0.91
CA PRO A 397 19.06 -15.97 -0.97
C PRO A 397 18.63 -14.52 -0.69
N THR A 398 19.55 -13.70 -0.19
CA THR A 398 19.36 -12.25 -0.12
C THR A 398 19.61 -11.61 -1.50
N GLY A 399 19.20 -10.36 -1.68
CA GLY A 399 19.55 -9.57 -2.87
C GLY A 399 18.88 -10.00 -4.17
N MET A 400 17.78 -10.75 -4.08
CA MET A 400 16.95 -11.10 -5.23
C MET A 400 15.47 -11.05 -4.86
N TRP A 401 14.65 -10.51 -5.77
CA TRP A 401 13.20 -10.48 -5.59
C TRP A 401 12.57 -11.83 -5.94
N HIS A 402 11.99 -12.49 -4.95
CA HIS A 402 11.28 -13.74 -5.07
C HIS A 402 9.79 -13.48 -5.25
N VAL A 403 9.25 -13.82 -6.42
CA VAL A 403 7.89 -13.48 -6.84
C VAL A 403 6.96 -14.68 -6.71
N TYR A 404 6.06 -14.63 -5.73
CA TYR A 404 4.88 -15.49 -5.69
C TYR A 404 3.73 -14.82 -6.46
N ARG A 405 2.87 -15.60 -7.14
CA ARG A 405 1.79 -15.06 -7.97
C ARG A 405 0.44 -15.57 -7.50
N VAL A 406 -0.56 -14.70 -7.47
CA VAL A 406 -1.91 -15.02 -6.99
C VAL A 406 -2.97 -14.47 -7.93
N ALA A 407 -3.90 -15.33 -8.37
CA ALA A 407 -5.03 -14.99 -9.22
C ALA A 407 -6.14 -14.29 -8.41
N LYS A 408 -5.79 -13.15 -7.81
CA LYS A 408 -6.63 -12.32 -6.96
C LYS A 408 -6.48 -10.86 -7.36
N ASN A 409 -7.57 -10.10 -7.24
CA ASN A 409 -7.54 -8.65 -7.33
C ASN A 409 -6.81 -8.05 -6.12
N HIS A 410 -6.76 -6.72 -6.05
CA HIS A 410 -6.01 -5.99 -5.04
C HIS A 410 -6.28 -6.34 -3.56
N PHE A 411 -7.45 -6.88 -3.17
CA PHE A 411 -7.72 -7.20 -1.77
C PHE A 411 -6.95 -8.42 -1.21
N CYS A 412 -6.02 -9.01 -1.97
CA CYS A 412 -5.18 -10.14 -1.55
C CYS A 412 -4.46 -9.92 -0.20
N GLY A 413 -4.49 -10.90 0.71
CA GLY A 413 -3.82 -10.80 2.01
C GLY A 413 -4.41 -9.78 3.00
N THR A 414 -5.50 -9.09 2.65
CA THR A 414 -6.29 -8.25 3.58
C THR A 414 -7.31 -9.10 4.34
N ARG A 415 -8.18 -8.47 5.15
CA ARG A 415 -9.36 -9.12 5.75
C ARG A 415 -10.33 -9.71 4.71
N TRP A 416 -10.43 -9.13 3.52
CA TRP A 416 -11.44 -9.52 2.53
C TRP A 416 -10.98 -10.61 1.55
N ASP A 417 -9.73 -11.08 1.68
CA ASP A 417 -9.22 -12.32 1.10
C ASP A 417 -9.49 -13.48 2.07
N ARG A 418 -10.23 -14.50 1.64
CA ARG A 418 -10.58 -15.64 2.50
C ARG A 418 -9.43 -16.61 2.74
N ASP A 419 -8.46 -16.66 1.83
CA ASP A 419 -7.31 -17.58 1.91
C ASP A 419 -6.07 -16.87 2.49
N ALA A 420 -6.23 -15.66 3.02
CA ALA A 420 -5.14 -14.90 3.65
C ALA A 420 -4.47 -15.67 4.80
N GLU A 421 -5.20 -16.51 5.54
CA GLU A 421 -4.61 -17.39 6.57
C GLU A 421 -3.58 -18.36 5.97
N GLU A 422 -3.86 -18.91 4.79
CA GLU A 422 -2.97 -19.79 4.07
C GLU A 422 -1.77 -19.01 3.50
N LEU A 423 -2.02 -17.83 2.92
CA LEU A 423 -0.99 -16.93 2.40
C LEU A 423 0.04 -16.56 3.49
N TYR A 424 -0.42 -16.13 4.67
CA TYR A 424 0.46 -15.84 5.81
C TYR A 424 1.10 -17.10 6.40
N THR A 425 0.44 -18.26 6.35
CA THR A 425 1.05 -19.54 6.78
C THR A 425 2.24 -19.94 5.89
N LYS A 426 2.08 -19.80 4.57
CA LYS A 426 3.15 -20.01 3.59
C LYS A 426 4.27 -18.98 3.78
N LEU A 427 3.93 -17.70 3.85
CA LEU A 427 4.89 -16.60 4.01
C LEU A 427 5.69 -16.64 5.32
N PHE A 428 5.05 -16.84 6.47
CA PHE A 428 5.76 -16.87 7.75
C PHE A 428 6.62 -18.13 7.93
N ARG A 429 6.25 -19.26 7.30
CA ARG A 429 7.15 -20.42 7.19
C ARG A 429 8.39 -20.08 6.36
N LEU A 430 8.20 -19.45 5.21
CA LEU A 430 9.25 -19.02 4.29
C LEU A 430 10.22 -17.99 4.90
N LEU A 431 9.73 -17.10 5.75
CA LEU A 431 10.58 -16.20 6.54
C LEU A 431 11.29 -16.91 7.69
N SER A 432 10.65 -17.90 8.32
CA SER A 432 11.27 -18.68 9.41
C SER A 432 12.42 -19.57 8.94
N SER A 433 12.32 -20.16 7.74
CA SER A 433 13.36 -21.06 7.22
C SER A 433 14.69 -20.36 6.92
N GLY A 434 14.68 -19.04 6.68
CA GLY A 434 15.89 -18.22 6.50
C GLY A 434 16.79 -18.10 7.74
N ASN A 435 16.30 -18.48 8.93
CA ASN A 435 17.03 -18.34 10.19
C ASN A 435 17.90 -19.56 10.57
N VAL A 436 17.98 -20.60 9.75
CA VAL A 436 18.88 -21.74 10.00
C VAL A 436 20.28 -21.41 9.44
N PRO A 437 21.31 -21.17 10.28
CA PRO A 437 22.67 -21.04 9.78
C PRO A 437 23.11 -22.39 9.19
N LEU A 438 23.76 -22.34 8.02
CA LEU A 438 24.41 -23.51 7.45
C LEU A 438 25.49 -24.01 8.40
N ALA A 439 25.34 -25.23 8.91
CA ALA A 439 26.37 -25.89 9.69
C ALA A 439 27.49 -26.38 8.74
N GLY A 440 28.62 -25.66 8.73
CA GLY A 440 29.83 -25.95 7.96
C GLY A 440 31.06 -25.43 8.71
#